data_AF-A0A1B3MQ85-F1
#
_entry.id   AF-A0A1B3MQ85-F1
#
_cell.length_a   1.000
_cell.length_b   1.000
_cell.length_c   1.000
_cell.angle_alpha   90.00
_cell.angle_beta   90.00
_cell.angle_gamma   90.00
#
_symmetry.space_group_name_H-M   'P 1'
#
loop_
_entity.id
_entity.type
_entity.pdbx_description
1 polymer ?
#
loop_
_entity_poly.entity_id
_entity_poly.type
_entity_poly.pdbx_seq_one_letter_code
_entity_poly.pdbx_strand_id
1 'polypeptide(L)'
;MSTGWKKPEGIAIIGNRLFVVDTGTKSLIGCTLSGGDRNVLATNLPVGAPIGITPHYLGPIGDMAGPMINFCGLTAGPDGTLYLSGDAEGSVLALRLTA
;
A
#
# COMPACT_ATOMS: atom_id res chain seq x y z
N MET A 1 16.10 -6.78 -14.47
CA MET A 1 14.84 -6.19 -13.96
C MET A 1 14.94 -6.10 -12.45
N SER A 2 14.71 -4.94 -11.83
CA SER A 2 14.82 -4.80 -10.37
C SER A 2 13.74 -5.64 -9.67
N THR A 3 14.13 -6.59 -8.82
CA THR A 3 13.22 -7.48 -8.06
C THR A 3 12.60 -6.83 -6.81
N GLY A 4 12.81 -5.52 -6.62
CA GLY A 4 12.39 -4.77 -5.44
C GLY A 4 10.98 -4.15 -5.52
N TRP A 5 10.56 -3.58 -4.40
CA TRP A 5 9.37 -2.74 -4.26
C TRP A 5 9.51 -1.47 -5.13
N LYS A 6 8.41 -0.97 -5.70
CA LYS A 6 8.40 0.26 -6.50
C LYS A 6 8.10 1.48 -5.64
N LYS A 7 7.01 1.45 -4.88
CA LYS A 7 6.63 2.52 -3.93
C LYS A 7 5.86 1.91 -2.75
N PRO A 8 6.55 1.26 -1.80
CA PRO A 8 5.90 0.69 -0.63
C PRO A 8 5.41 1.80 0.31
N GLU A 9 4.18 1.69 0.81
CA GLU A 9 3.55 2.71 1.66
C GLU A 9 2.87 2.08 2.89
N GLY A 10 1.75 1.38 2.69
CA GLY A 10 1.01 0.75 3.78
C GLY A 10 1.63 -0.57 4.21
N ILE A 11 1.69 -0.84 5.52
CA ILE A 11 2.26 -2.06 6.09
C ILE A 11 1.44 -2.56 7.27
N ALA A 12 1.24 -3.88 7.36
CA ALA A 12 0.57 -4.54 8.48
C ALA A 12 1.18 -5.92 8.73
N ILE A 13 0.99 -6.44 9.94
CA ILE A 13 1.45 -7.78 10.32
C ILE A 13 0.23 -8.58 10.78
N ILE A 14 0.12 -9.83 10.32
CA ILE A 14 -0.81 -10.83 10.86
C ILE A 14 0.02 -12.08 11.15
N GLY A 15 0.11 -12.47 12.42
CA GLY A 15 0.97 -13.56 12.86
C GLY A 15 2.44 -13.33 12.46
N ASN A 16 3.02 -14.26 11.72
CA ASN A 16 4.42 -14.18 11.25
C ASN A 16 4.55 -13.70 9.78
N ARG A 17 3.51 -13.05 9.25
CA ARG A 17 3.49 -12.53 7.88
C ARG A 17 3.39 -11.01 7.87
N LEU A 18 4.18 -10.42 6.99
CA LEU A 18 4.15 -9.01 6.64
C LEU A 18 3.29 -8.83 5.41
N PHE A 19 2.46 -7.79 5.41
CA PHE A 19 1.64 -7.37 4.30
C PHE A 19 2.00 -5.93 3.98
N VAL A 20 2.30 -5.66 2.72
CA VAL A 20 2.70 -4.33 2.28
C VAL A 20 1.96 -3.97 1.01
N VAL A 21 1.41 -2.77 0.97
CA VAL A 21 0.86 -2.17 -0.24
C VAL A 21 1.99 -1.47 -0.98
N ASP A 22 2.20 -1.87 -2.23
CA ASP A 22 3.08 -1.17 -3.16
C ASP A 22 2.22 -0.38 -4.13
N THR A 23 2.18 0.95 -3.96
CA THR A 23 1.33 1.84 -4.77
C THR A 23 1.88 2.03 -6.19
N GLY A 24 3.17 1.76 -6.39
CA GLY A 24 3.81 1.79 -7.71
C GLY A 24 3.42 0.60 -8.58
N THR A 25 3.22 -0.57 -7.97
CA THR A 25 2.66 -1.76 -8.66
C THR A 25 1.16 -1.96 -8.40
N LYS A 26 0.53 -1.08 -7.61
CA LYS A 26 -0.88 -1.14 -7.21
C LYS A 26 -1.30 -2.50 -6.67
N SER A 27 -0.45 -3.06 -5.80
CA SER A 27 -0.55 -4.45 -5.36
C SER A 27 -0.39 -4.62 -3.86
N LEU A 28 -1.11 -5.58 -3.28
CA LEU A 28 -0.89 -6.07 -1.92
C LEU A 28 0.05 -7.27 -2.01
N ILE A 29 1.12 -7.23 -1.22
CA ILE A 29 2.16 -8.24 -1.24
C ILE A 29 2.33 -8.80 0.16
N GLY A 30 2.30 -10.13 0.27
CA GLY A 30 2.63 -10.85 1.49
C GLY A 30 4.04 -11.40 1.46
N CYS A 31 4.77 -11.33 2.56
CA CYS A 31 6.07 -11.97 2.74
C CYS A 31 6.27 -12.42 4.20
N THR A 32 7.32 -13.20 4.44
CA THR A 32 7.78 -13.46 5.82
C THR A 32 8.40 -12.20 6.42
N LEU A 33 8.57 -12.18 7.74
CA LEU A 33 9.25 -11.08 8.43
C LEU A 33 10.73 -10.90 7.99
N SER A 34 11.35 -11.95 7.43
CA SER A 34 12.68 -11.85 6.82
C SER A 34 12.68 -11.32 5.39
N GLY A 35 11.50 -11.00 4.83
CA GLY A 35 11.33 -10.57 3.44
C GLY A 35 11.30 -11.69 2.40
N GLY A 36 11.34 -12.96 2.85
CA GLY A 36 11.22 -14.15 2.01
C GLY A 36 9.77 -14.46 1.61
N ASP A 37 9.59 -15.48 0.77
CA ASP A 37 8.27 -15.97 0.28
C ASP A 37 7.33 -14.85 -0.18
N ARG A 38 7.89 -13.89 -0.92
CA ARG A 38 7.16 -12.72 -1.40
C ARG A 38 6.14 -13.13 -2.47
N ASN A 39 4.87 -12.91 -2.21
CA ASN A 39 3.76 -13.25 -3.09
C ASN A 39 2.83 -12.05 -3.28
N VAL A 40 2.41 -11.81 -4.52
CA VAL A 40 1.35 -10.84 -4.82
C VAL A 40 0.01 -11.48 -4.46
N LEU A 41 -0.75 -10.84 -3.57
CA LEU A 41 -2.03 -11.34 -3.04
C LEU A 41 -3.23 -10.64 -3.67
N ALA A 42 -3.07 -9.38 -4.07
CA ALA A 42 -4.06 -8.62 -4.81
C ALA A 42 -3.36 -7.62 -5.73
N THR A 43 -3.99 -7.28 -6.84
CA THR A 43 -3.55 -6.29 -7.83
C THR A 43 -4.68 -5.33 -8.16
N ASN A 44 -4.40 -4.32 -8.98
CA ASN A 44 -5.37 -3.30 -9.40
C ASN A 44 -6.02 -2.58 -8.21
N LEU A 45 -5.26 -2.41 -7.12
CA LEU A 45 -5.73 -1.68 -5.96
C LEU A 45 -5.93 -0.19 -6.31
N PRO A 46 -6.95 0.48 -5.75
CA PRO A 46 -7.24 1.89 -6.00
C PRO A 46 -6.29 2.80 -5.21
N VAL A 47 -4.99 2.67 -5.47
CA VAL A 47 -3.92 3.36 -4.74
C VAL A 47 -2.95 4.07 -5.67
N GLY A 48 -2.41 5.21 -5.21
CA GLY A 48 -1.53 6.08 -5.97
C GLY A 48 -2.16 6.68 -7.22
N ALA A 49 -1.40 7.51 -7.93
CA ALA A 49 -1.89 8.20 -9.13
C ALA A 49 -2.42 7.22 -10.20
N PRO A 50 -3.47 7.58 -10.97
CA PRO A 50 -3.91 6.80 -12.12
C PRO A 50 -2.77 6.56 -13.13
N ILE A 51 -2.86 5.47 -13.90
CA ILE A 51 -1.84 5.11 -14.89
C ILE A 51 -1.70 6.26 -15.91
N GLY A 52 -0.46 6.68 -16.15
CA GLY A 52 -0.15 7.77 -17.09
C GLY A 52 -0.33 9.18 -16.53
N ILE A 53 -0.79 9.32 -15.28
CA ILE A 53 -0.93 10.61 -14.61
C ILE A 53 0.28 10.85 -13.70
N THR A 54 1.00 11.95 -13.95
CA THR A 54 2.00 12.46 -13.01
C THR A 54 1.29 13.32 -11.95
N PRO A 55 1.24 12.90 -10.68
CA PRO A 55 0.56 13.66 -9.65
C PRO A 55 1.28 14.99 -9.38
N HIS A 56 0.50 16.06 -9.24
CA HIS A 56 1.00 17.37 -8.83
C HIS A 56 0.93 17.48 -7.31
N TYR A 57 2.09 17.56 -6.68
CA TYR A 57 2.16 17.74 -5.23
C TYR A 57 2.30 19.21 -4.90
N LEU A 58 1.55 19.64 -3.88
CA LEU A 58 1.80 20.92 -3.26
C LEU A 58 3.13 20.84 -2.52
N GLY A 59 4.00 21.81 -2.79
CA GLY A 59 5.24 21.98 -2.02
C GLY A 59 4.97 22.35 -0.56
N PRO A 60 6.02 22.53 0.24
CA PRO A 60 5.87 22.98 1.63
C PRO A 60 5.07 24.29 1.71
N ILE A 61 4.19 24.37 2.71
CA ILE A 61 3.39 25.56 3.02
C ILE A 61 3.85 26.09 4.38
N GLY A 62 4.33 27.33 4.44
CA GLY A 62 4.78 27.95 5.68
C GLY A 62 5.92 27.17 6.34
N ASP A 63 5.67 26.70 7.55
CA ASP A 63 6.57 25.91 8.39
C ASP A 63 6.34 24.38 8.29
N MET A 64 5.42 23.92 7.43
CA MET A 64 5.18 22.49 7.20
C MET A 64 6.31 21.85 6.36
N ALA A 65 6.83 20.71 6.81
CA ALA A 65 7.88 19.98 6.13
C ALA A 65 7.32 19.06 5.03
N GLY A 66 7.92 19.16 3.84
CA GLY A 66 7.72 18.20 2.75
C GLY A 66 6.47 18.45 1.89
N PRO A 67 6.37 17.73 0.74
CA PRO A 67 5.22 17.80 -0.12
C PRO A 67 4.01 17.16 0.56
N MET A 68 2.84 17.78 0.41
CA MET A 68 1.58 17.16 0.82
C MET A 68 1.19 16.14 -0.24
N ILE A 69 1.38 14.86 0.08
CA ILE A 69 1.10 13.74 -0.82
C ILE A 69 -0.03 12.88 -0.27
N ASN A 70 -0.75 12.23 -1.18
CA ASN A 70 -1.61 11.11 -0.83
C ASN A 70 -0.75 9.94 -0.35
N PHE A 71 -1.29 9.14 0.56
CA PHE A 71 -0.60 8.00 1.13
C PHE A 71 -1.59 6.87 1.42
N CYS A 72 -1.21 5.64 1.10
CA CYS A 72 -1.99 4.45 1.41
C CYS A 72 -1.60 3.89 2.78
N GLY A 73 -2.54 3.90 3.73
CA GLY A 73 -2.46 3.13 4.97
C GLY A 73 -2.95 1.68 4.80
N LEU A 74 -2.43 0.79 5.64
CA LEU A 74 -2.88 -0.60 5.78
C LEU A 74 -2.95 -0.95 7.27
N THR A 75 -4.01 -1.61 7.71
CA THR A 75 -4.12 -2.17 9.08
C THR A 75 -4.79 -3.53 9.07
N ALA A 76 -4.56 -4.33 10.10
CA ALA A 76 -5.21 -5.63 10.29
C ALA A 76 -6.29 -5.53 11.37
N GLY A 77 -7.47 -6.09 11.08
CA GLY A 77 -8.51 -6.36 12.06
C GLY A 77 -8.21 -7.61 12.89
N PRO A 78 -8.91 -7.79 14.03
CA PRO A 78 -8.72 -8.96 14.90
C PRO A 78 -9.14 -10.29 14.25
N ASP A 79 -9.96 -10.24 13.20
CA ASP A 79 -10.37 -11.41 12.41
C ASP A 79 -9.40 -11.73 11.26
N GLY A 80 -8.29 -10.99 11.14
CA GLY A 80 -7.33 -11.13 10.05
C GLY A 80 -7.74 -10.43 8.74
N THR A 81 -8.86 -9.71 8.71
CA THR A 81 -9.21 -8.85 7.58
C THR A 81 -8.24 -7.67 7.50
N LEU A 82 -7.70 -7.39 6.32
CA LEU A 82 -6.86 -6.21 6.08
C LEU A 82 -7.74 -5.05 5.61
N TYR A 83 -7.56 -3.88 6.22
CA TYR A 83 -8.21 -2.63 5.81
C TYR A 83 -7.20 -1.72 5.15
N LEU A 84 -7.51 -1.29 3.94
CA LEU A 84 -6.66 -0.47 3.08
C LEU A 84 -7.36 0.84 2.75
N SER A 85 -6.65 1.97 2.85
CA SER A 85 -7.16 3.25 2.34
C SER A 85 -6.82 3.42 0.86
N GLY A 86 -7.84 3.46 0.01
CA GLY A 86 -7.71 3.70 -1.43
C GLY A 86 -7.46 5.17 -1.73
N ASP A 87 -6.20 5.61 -1.62
CA ASP A 87 -5.80 7.02 -1.74
C ASP A 87 -5.93 7.60 -3.17
N ALA A 88 -6.27 6.76 -4.16
CA ALA A 88 -6.58 7.19 -5.52
C ALA A 88 -8.01 7.71 -5.69
N GLU A 89 -8.97 7.16 -4.93
CA GLU A 89 -10.40 7.41 -5.13
C GLU A 89 -11.17 7.68 -3.83
N GLY A 90 -10.51 7.62 -2.67
CA GLY A 90 -11.11 7.89 -1.36
C GLY A 90 -11.89 6.71 -0.74
N SER A 91 -11.73 5.50 -1.26
CA SER A 91 -12.38 4.29 -0.74
C SER A 91 -11.64 3.68 0.46
N VAL A 92 -12.32 2.81 1.22
CA VAL A 92 -11.69 1.92 2.20
C VAL A 92 -12.06 0.48 1.83
N LEU A 93 -11.05 -0.34 1.55
CA LEU A 93 -11.24 -1.72 1.13
C LEU A 93 -11.04 -2.65 2.32
N ALA A 94 -11.90 -3.67 2.43
CA ALA A 94 -11.71 -4.81 3.31
C ALA A 94 -11.25 -6.01 2.47
N LEU A 95 -10.02 -6.46 2.70
CA LEU A 95 -9.40 -7.58 1.99
C LEU A 95 -9.34 -8.77 2.94
N ARG A 96 -10.05 -9.84 2.59
CA ARG A 96 -10.03 -11.10 3.33
C ARG A 96 -9.25 -12.13 2.53
N LEU A 97 -8.21 -12.67 3.14
CA LEU A 97 -7.45 -13.77 2.55
C LEU A 97 -8.32 -15.02 2.58
N THR A 98 -8.57 -15.60 1.41
CA THR A 98 -9.16 -16.93 1.30
C THR A 98 -8.04 -17.97 1.40
N ALA A 99 -8.32 -19.06 2.12
CA ALA A 99 -7.44 -20.23 2.18
C ALA A 99 -7.29 -20.90 0.80
#